data_AF-A0A949XQZ5-F1
#
_entry.id   AF-A0A949XQZ5-F1
#
_cell.length_a   1.000
_cell.length_b   1.000
_cell.length_c   1.000
_cell.angle_alpha   90.00
_cell.angle_beta   90.00
_cell.angle_gamma   90.00
#
_symmetry.space_group_name_H-M   'P 1'
#
loop_
_entity.id
_entity.type
_entity.pdbx_description
1 polymer ?
#
loop_
_entity_poly.entity_id
_entity_poly.type
_entity_poly.pdbx_seq_one_letter_code
_entity_poly.pdbx_strand_id
1 'polypeptide(L)'
;MSTQRVIPGGRADRVNLPKGPNGRCLCRWCNLEVPPGRLTFCSDFCVEEWKLRSNPGHLRDRVFERDRGVCALCGLDCIAEWRHVKRLRGGARSKAIASWGLRGRKSLWDADHIVPVAEGGGECDLANMRTLCLKCHRVHTAQLRMRLRAEKPTADLPKRK
;
A
#
# COMPACT_ATOMS: atom_id res chain seq x y z
N MET A 1 2.34 5.57 2.05
CA MET A 1 2.84 4.63 1.02
C MET A 1 4.13 5.18 0.45
N SER A 2 5.17 4.34 0.39
CA SER A 2 6.49 4.67 -0.16
C SER A 2 6.37 5.22 -1.58
N THR A 3 7.13 6.28 -1.88
CA THR A 3 7.19 6.92 -3.20
C THR A 3 8.22 6.29 -4.13
N GLN A 4 9.07 5.38 -3.62
CA GLN A 4 10.11 4.70 -4.38
C GLN A 4 9.78 3.21 -4.43
N ARG A 5 9.03 2.79 -5.45
CA ARG A 5 8.79 1.35 -5.66
C ARG A 5 9.96 0.75 -6.39
N VAL A 6 10.47 -0.36 -5.85
CA VAL A 6 11.58 -1.12 -6.46
C VAL A 6 11.15 -1.82 -7.76
N ILE A 7 9.87 -2.19 -7.88
CA ILE A 7 9.36 -2.95 -9.05
C ILE A 7 8.46 -2.06 -9.92
N PRO A 8 8.81 -1.86 -11.21
CA PRO A 8 7.97 -1.09 -12.12
C PRO A 8 6.66 -1.84 -12.40
N GLY A 9 5.55 -1.17 -12.08
CA GLY A 9 4.19 -1.63 -12.36
C GLY A 9 3.79 -1.49 -13.82
N GLY A 10 2.61 -1.99 -14.16
CA GLY A 10 1.99 -1.78 -15.47
C GLY A 10 2.37 -2.79 -16.57
N ARG A 11 1.93 -2.47 -17.78
CA ARG A 11 2.14 -3.28 -18.99
C ARG A 11 3.60 -3.15 -19.46
N ALA A 12 4.22 -4.26 -19.79
CA ALA A 12 5.56 -4.28 -20.38
C ALA A 12 5.47 -4.54 -21.89
N ASP A 13 6.36 -3.90 -22.65
CA ASP A 13 6.57 -4.25 -24.05
C ASP A 13 7.38 -5.55 -24.14
N ARG A 14 6.85 -6.53 -24.87
CA ARG A 14 7.45 -7.86 -25.04
C ARG A 14 8.78 -7.81 -25.78
N VAL A 15 8.96 -6.83 -26.66
CA VAL A 15 10.20 -6.69 -27.45
C VAL A 15 11.38 -6.38 -26.53
N ASN A 16 11.13 -5.62 -25.47
CA ASN A 16 12.16 -5.12 -24.55
C ASN A 16 12.36 -6.02 -23.33
N LEU A 17 11.62 -7.12 -23.20
CA LEU A 17 11.79 -8.04 -22.08
C LEU A 17 13.01 -8.95 -22.31
N PRO A 18 13.81 -9.22 -21.25
CA PRO A 18 14.86 -10.23 -21.31
C PRO A 18 14.32 -11.57 -21.78
N LYS A 19 15.11 -12.30 -22.57
CA LYS A 19 14.75 -13.61 -23.10
C LYS A 19 15.60 -14.71 -22.48
N GLY A 20 14.99 -15.87 -22.30
CA GLY A 20 15.67 -17.07 -21.85
C GLY A 20 16.34 -17.84 -23.00
N PRO A 21 16.93 -19.00 -22.67
CA PRO A 21 17.64 -19.84 -23.63
C PRO A 21 16.79 -20.31 -24.81
N ASN A 22 15.47 -20.48 -24.62
CA ASN A 22 14.56 -20.89 -25.68
C ASN A 22 13.94 -19.69 -26.43
N GLY A 23 14.48 -18.48 -26.27
CA GLY A 23 14.04 -17.27 -26.94
C GLY A 23 12.71 -16.69 -26.44
N ARG A 24 12.13 -17.23 -25.36
CA ARG A 24 10.89 -16.71 -24.75
C ARG A 24 11.22 -15.69 -23.67
N CYS A 25 10.26 -14.83 -23.33
CA CYS A 25 10.45 -13.82 -22.30
C CYS A 25 10.74 -14.46 -20.93
N LEU A 26 11.58 -13.79 -20.12
CA LEU A 26 11.75 -14.11 -18.71
C LEU A 26 10.59 -13.53 -17.89
N CYS A 27 10.16 -14.28 -16.88
CA CYS A 27 9.11 -13.88 -15.95
C CYS A 27 9.54 -12.62 -15.20
N ARG A 28 8.68 -11.59 -15.21
CA ARG A 28 8.95 -10.30 -14.52
C ARG A 28 8.99 -10.38 -12.99
N TRP A 29 8.73 -11.56 -12.43
CA TRP A 29 8.78 -11.83 -10.99
C TRP A 29 9.96 -12.71 -10.62
N CYS A 30 9.98 -13.96 -11.07
CA CYS A 30 10.99 -14.95 -10.65
C CYS A 30 12.12 -15.16 -11.66
N ASN A 31 12.12 -14.41 -12.77
CA ASN A 31 13.12 -14.49 -13.84
C ASN A 31 13.24 -15.85 -14.56
N LEU A 32 12.34 -16.80 -14.29
CA LEU A 32 12.25 -18.06 -15.04
C LEU A 32 11.66 -17.81 -16.43
N GLU A 33 12.12 -18.56 -17.42
CA GLU A 33 11.58 -18.48 -18.77
C GLU A 33 10.10 -18.88 -18.79
N VAL A 34 9.28 -18.04 -19.43
CA VAL A 34 7.83 -18.23 -19.47
C VAL A 34 7.48 -19.46 -20.33
N PRO A 35 6.59 -20.35 -19.87
CA PRO A 35 6.19 -21.54 -20.62
C PRO A 35 5.30 -21.17 -21.82
N PRO A 36 5.15 -22.08 -22.80
CA PRO A 36 4.22 -21.91 -23.92
C PRO A 36 2.81 -21.54 -23.44
N GLY A 37 2.14 -20.64 -24.17
CA GLY A 37 0.79 -20.15 -23.83
C GLY A 37 0.74 -18.98 -22.84
N ARG A 38 1.85 -18.63 -22.19
CA ARG A 38 1.99 -17.41 -21.37
C ARG A 38 2.98 -16.44 -22.01
N LEU A 39 2.93 -15.17 -21.60
CA LEU A 39 3.70 -14.09 -22.23
C LEU A 39 4.76 -13.48 -21.31
N THR A 40 4.38 -12.97 -20.15
CA THR A 40 5.26 -12.13 -19.30
C THR A 40 5.45 -12.65 -17.87
N PHE A 41 4.72 -13.70 -17.49
CA PHE A 41 4.79 -14.36 -16.20
C PHE A 41 4.65 -15.87 -16.37
N CYS A 42 5.39 -16.65 -15.59
CA CYS A 42 5.36 -18.11 -15.70
C CYS A 42 4.15 -18.77 -15.02
N SER A 43 3.51 -18.09 -14.05
CA SER A 43 2.36 -18.61 -13.31
C SER A 43 1.47 -17.49 -12.78
N ASP A 44 0.25 -17.83 -12.36
CA ASP A 44 -0.67 -16.86 -11.74
C ASP A 44 -0.18 -16.40 -10.36
N PHE A 45 0.56 -17.26 -9.65
CA PHE A 45 1.29 -16.90 -8.44
C PHE A 45 2.27 -15.74 -8.72
N CYS A 46 3.07 -15.84 -9.78
CA CYS A 46 4.01 -14.77 -10.14
C CYS A 46 3.29 -13.45 -10.51
N VAL A 47 2.10 -13.56 -11.12
CA VAL A 47 1.27 -12.37 -11.41
C VAL A 47 0.79 -11.74 -10.11
N GLU A 48 0.30 -12.54 -9.17
CA GLU A 48 -0.23 -12.06 -7.88
C GLU A 48 0.87 -11.40 -7.04
N GLU A 49 2.01 -12.07 -6.84
CA GLU A 49 3.14 -11.55 -6.08
C GLU A 49 3.69 -10.24 -6.68
N TRP A 50 3.79 -10.18 -8.01
CA TRP A 50 4.20 -8.96 -8.71
C TRP A 50 3.17 -7.85 -8.57
N LYS A 51 1.86 -8.14 -8.64
CA LYS A 51 0.80 -7.14 -8.47
C LYS A 51 0.77 -6.58 -7.05
N LEU A 52 0.92 -7.41 -6.02
CA LEU A 52 0.99 -6.98 -4.63
C LEU A 52 2.11 -5.95 -4.39
N ARG A 53 3.24 -6.11 -5.10
CA ARG A 53 4.42 -5.23 -4.98
C ARG A 53 4.40 -4.00 -5.86
N SER A 54 3.77 -4.10 -7.02
CA SER A 54 3.83 -3.06 -8.05
C SER A 54 2.58 -2.18 -8.10
N ASN A 55 1.43 -2.70 -7.66
CA ASN A 55 0.12 -2.09 -7.78
C ASN A 55 -0.58 -1.89 -6.41
N PRO A 56 -0.61 -0.65 -5.89
CA PRO A 56 -1.27 -0.35 -4.63
C PRO A 56 -2.79 -0.54 -4.65
N GLY A 57 -3.42 -0.41 -5.82
CA GLY A 57 -4.85 -0.70 -5.97
C GLY A 57 -5.10 -2.17 -5.65
N HIS A 58 -4.35 -3.05 -6.30
CA HIS A 58 -4.42 -4.49 -6.06
C HIS A 58 -4.09 -4.86 -4.60
N LEU A 59 -3.05 -4.26 -4.01
CA LEU A 59 -2.73 -4.46 -2.59
C LEU A 59 -3.90 -4.04 -1.69
N ARG A 60 -4.51 -2.88 -1.94
CA ARG A 60 -5.68 -2.41 -1.18
C ARG A 60 -6.87 -3.35 -1.35
N ASP A 61 -7.10 -3.87 -2.56
CA ASP A 61 -8.19 -4.81 -2.82
C ASP A 61 -8.00 -6.10 -2.01
N ARG A 62 -6.77 -6.63 -1.95
CA ARG A 62 -6.44 -7.83 -1.15
C ARG A 62 -6.54 -7.60 0.35
N VAL A 63 -6.10 -6.43 0.83
CA VAL A 63 -6.29 -6.04 2.24
C VAL A 63 -7.78 -5.94 2.57
N PHE A 64 -8.56 -5.36 1.67
CA PHE A 64 -10.00 -5.24 1.85
C PHE A 64 -10.72 -6.59 1.84
N GLU A 65 -10.34 -7.50 0.95
CA GLU A 65 -10.88 -8.87 0.88
C GLU A 65 -10.67 -9.61 2.21
N ARG A 66 -9.48 -9.46 2.81
CA ARG A 66 -9.13 -10.08 4.09
C ARG A 66 -9.83 -9.42 5.29
N ASP A 67 -9.73 -8.09 5.41
CA ASP A 67 -10.12 -7.37 6.63
C ASP A 67 -11.55 -6.83 6.58
N ARG A 68 -12.19 -6.85 5.41
CA ARG A 68 -13.54 -6.32 5.14
C ARG A 68 -13.73 -4.85 5.52
N GLY A 69 -12.64 -4.08 5.58
CA GLY A 69 -12.67 -2.67 5.95
C GLY A 69 -12.84 -2.42 7.46
N VAL A 70 -12.61 -3.43 8.30
CA VAL A 70 -12.64 -3.29 9.77
C VAL A 70 -11.28 -2.81 10.27
N CYS A 71 -11.28 -1.77 11.09
CA CYS A 71 -10.05 -1.23 11.66
C CYS A 71 -9.40 -2.21 12.63
N ALA A 72 -8.15 -2.59 12.39
CA ALA A 72 -7.40 -3.51 13.24
C ALA A 72 -7.09 -2.97 14.65
N LEU A 73 -7.14 -1.65 14.86
CA LEU A 73 -6.85 -1.04 16.16
C LEU A 73 -8.09 -0.76 17.00
N CYS A 74 -9.18 -0.29 16.40
CA CYS A 74 -10.39 0.12 17.14
C CYS A 74 -11.64 -0.71 16.83
N GLY A 75 -11.57 -1.67 15.91
CA GLY A 75 -12.70 -2.51 15.52
C GLY A 75 -13.79 -1.82 14.71
N LEU A 76 -13.63 -0.53 14.36
CA LEU A 76 -14.63 0.19 13.58
C LEU A 76 -14.79 -0.41 12.17
N ASP A 77 -16.02 -0.79 11.81
CA ASP A 77 -16.40 -1.05 10.43
C ASP A 77 -16.47 0.26 9.64
N CYS A 78 -15.43 0.52 8.86
CA CYS A 78 -15.29 1.75 8.08
C CYS A 78 -16.28 1.81 6.91
N ILE A 79 -16.81 0.67 6.46
CA ILE A 79 -17.76 0.59 5.36
C ILE A 79 -19.17 0.93 5.87
N ALA A 80 -19.58 0.35 7.00
CA ALA A 80 -20.83 0.70 7.65
C ALA A 80 -20.88 2.18 8.02
N GLU A 81 -19.79 2.71 8.60
CA GLU A 81 -19.66 4.12 8.94
C GLU A 81 -19.71 5.01 7.68
N TRP A 82 -19.06 4.61 6.59
CA TRP A 82 -19.11 5.37 5.34
C TRP A 82 -20.53 5.42 4.75
N ARG A 83 -21.28 4.32 4.83
CA ARG A 83 -22.70 4.29 4.44
C ARG A 83 -23.54 5.19 5.35
N HIS A 84 -23.23 5.28 6.64
CA HIS A 84 -23.90 6.20 7.57
C HIS A 84 -23.62 7.66 7.18
N VAL A 85 -22.35 8.04 7.03
CA VAL A 85 -21.95 9.40 6.61
C VAL A 85 -22.61 9.79 5.27
N LYS A 86 -22.71 8.85 4.33
CA LYS A 86 -23.37 9.08 3.03
C LYS A 86 -24.86 9.40 3.15
N ARG A 87 -25.55 8.87 4.17
CA ARG A 87 -26.97 9.12 4.45
C ARG A 87 -27.23 10.47 5.13
N LEU A 88 -26.25 11.01 5.87
CA LEU A 88 -26.36 12.33 6.49
C LEU A 88 -26.57 13.43 5.44
N ARG A 89 -27.34 14.46 5.83
CA ARG A 89 -27.68 15.64 5.02
C ARG A 89 -27.31 16.93 5.75
N GLY A 90 -27.21 18.03 4.99
CA GLY A 90 -26.97 19.37 5.53
C GLY A 90 -25.76 19.47 6.46
N GLY A 91 -25.89 20.24 7.54
CA GLY A 91 -24.81 20.51 8.49
C GLY A 91 -24.24 19.28 9.18
N ALA A 92 -25.06 18.23 9.42
CA ALA A 92 -24.59 16.98 10.00
C ALA A 92 -23.57 16.27 9.10
N ARG A 93 -23.82 16.27 7.78
CA ARG A 93 -22.89 15.71 6.79
C ARG A 93 -21.58 16.49 6.77
N SER A 94 -21.65 17.82 6.75
CA SER A 94 -20.46 18.67 6.74
C SER A 94 -19.60 18.45 7.97
N LYS A 95 -20.21 18.36 9.16
CA LYS A 95 -19.51 18.03 10.42
C LYS A 95 -18.85 16.65 10.36
N ALA A 96 -19.54 15.63 9.83
CA ALA A 96 -18.97 14.29 9.70
C ALA A 96 -17.78 14.24 8.72
N ILE A 97 -17.89 14.92 7.56
CA ILE A 97 -16.81 15.04 6.58
C ILE A 97 -15.58 15.71 7.20
N ALA A 98 -15.79 16.80 7.95
CA ALA A 98 -14.73 17.51 8.66
C ALA A 98 -14.08 16.63 9.74
N SER A 99 -14.87 15.95 10.59
CA SER A 99 -14.38 15.06 11.65
C SER A 99 -13.52 13.92 11.12
N TRP A 100 -13.95 13.32 10.01
CA TRP A 100 -13.19 12.26 9.35
C TRP A 100 -11.98 12.78 8.56
N GLY A 101 -11.94 14.08 8.22
CA GLY A 101 -10.90 14.67 7.39
C GLY A 101 -10.94 14.16 5.95
N LEU A 102 -12.15 13.96 5.42
CA LEU A 102 -12.42 13.45 4.08
C LEU A 102 -12.11 14.51 3.01
N ARG A 103 -10.82 14.79 2.77
CA ARG A 103 -10.35 15.71 1.72
C ARG A 103 -10.44 15.07 0.33
N GLY A 104 -11.66 14.87 -0.18
CA GLY A 104 -11.93 14.23 -1.48
C GLY A 104 -11.78 12.70 -1.50
N ARG A 105 -11.56 12.07 -0.34
CA ARG A 105 -11.41 10.62 -0.21
C ARG A 105 -12.76 9.91 -0.33
N LYS A 106 -12.77 8.70 -0.89
CA LYS A 106 -13.97 7.87 -1.10
C LYS A 106 -14.10 6.71 -0.10
N SER A 107 -13.19 6.60 0.86
CA SER A 107 -13.17 5.58 1.91
C SER A 107 -12.78 6.17 3.27
N LEU A 108 -13.19 5.51 4.35
CA LEU A 108 -12.84 5.85 5.73
C LEU A 108 -11.67 5.02 6.28
N TRP A 109 -10.98 4.28 5.43
CA TRP A 109 -9.89 3.39 5.81
C TRP A 109 -8.72 3.45 4.81
N ASP A 110 -7.54 3.08 5.30
CA ASP A 110 -6.31 2.88 4.57
C ASP A 110 -5.65 1.55 4.89
N ALA A 111 -4.92 1.02 3.91
CA ALA A 111 -3.97 -0.06 4.13
C ALA A 111 -2.69 0.54 4.72
N ASP A 112 -2.40 0.17 5.96
CA ASP A 112 -1.25 0.62 6.74
C ASP A 112 -0.28 -0.55 6.95
N HIS A 113 1.00 -0.25 7.09
CA HIS A 113 2.01 -1.25 7.44
C HIS A 113 1.93 -1.58 8.93
N ILE A 114 2.00 -2.87 9.29
CA ILE A 114 2.08 -3.30 10.69
C ILE A 114 3.43 -2.86 11.26
N VAL A 115 4.51 -3.25 10.59
CA VAL A 115 5.86 -2.70 10.79
C VAL A 115 6.12 -1.70 9.67
N PRO A 116 6.29 -0.40 9.96
CA PRO A 116 6.58 0.61 8.97
C PRO A 116 7.87 0.34 8.18
N VAL A 117 7.86 0.70 6.89
CA VAL A 117 9.02 0.53 6.01
C VAL A 117 10.28 1.22 6.53
N ALA A 118 10.12 2.42 7.09
CA ALA A 118 11.23 3.19 7.66
C ALA A 118 11.89 2.49 8.86
N GLU A 119 11.19 1.56 9.50
CA GLU A 119 11.66 0.77 10.64
C GLU A 119 12.04 -0.67 10.20
N GLY A 120 12.30 -0.88 8.90
CA GLY A 120 12.67 -2.18 8.33
C GLY A 120 11.49 -3.07 7.94
N GLY A 121 10.27 -2.55 7.97
CA GLY A 121 9.09 -3.26 7.49
C GLY A 121 9.13 -3.54 5.99
N GLY A 122 8.73 -4.75 5.59
CA GLY A 122 8.57 -5.08 4.17
C GLY A 122 7.50 -4.21 3.51
N GLU A 123 7.79 -3.67 2.33
CA GLU A 123 6.90 -2.71 1.66
C GLU A 123 5.58 -3.31 1.17
N CYS A 124 5.55 -4.61 0.90
CA CYS A 124 4.60 -5.19 -0.05
C CYS A 124 4.13 -6.63 0.25
N ASP A 125 4.32 -7.09 1.49
CA ASP A 125 3.73 -8.36 1.93
C ASP A 125 2.36 -8.08 2.54
N LEU A 126 1.33 -8.81 2.08
CA LEU A 126 -0.01 -8.73 2.64
C LEU A 126 0.00 -9.02 4.15
N ALA A 127 0.88 -9.90 4.63
CA ALA A 127 1.03 -10.20 6.05
C ALA A 127 1.51 -8.99 6.87
N ASN A 128 2.29 -8.08 6.28
CA ASN A 128 2.72 -6.83 6.91
C ASN A 128 1.73 -5.67 6.69
N MET A 129 0.54 -5.93 6.13
CA MET A 129 -0.51 -4.93 5.96
C MET A 129 -1.62 -5.11 6.98
N ARG A 130 -2.27 -4.02 7.35
CA ARG A 130 -3.51 -3.99 8.15
C ARG A 130 -4.44 -2.88 7.66
N THR A 131 -5.73 -3.06 7.89
CA THR A 131 -6.73 -2.01 7.72
C THR A 131 -6.75 -1.08 8.92
N LEU A 132 -6.57 0.24 8.71
CA LEU A 132 -6.81 1.26 9.72
C LEU A 132 -7.86 2.27 9.26
N CYS A 133 -8.75 2.69 10.17
CA CYS A 133 -9.60 3.84 9.91
C CYS A 133 -8.76 5.13 9.83
N LEU A 134 -9.28 6.19 9.19
CA LEU A 134 -8.51 7.42 8.97
C LEU A 134 -8.03 8.09 10.26
N LYS A 135 -8.81 7.96 11.34
CA LYS A 135 -8.46 8.52 12.66
C LYS A 135 -7.27 7.76 13.27
N CYS A 136 -7.36 6.44 13.34
CA CYS A 136 -6.27 5.57 13.82
C CYS A 136 -5.01 5.72 12.96
N HIS A 137 -5.14 5.73 11.64
CA HIS A 137 -4.02 5.88 10.72
C HIS A 137 -3.28 7.21 10.92
N ARG A 138 -4.01 8.32 11.17
CA ARG A 138 -3.42 9.62 11.46
C ARG A 138 -2.58 9.60 12.74
N VAL A 139 -3.10 8.98 13.80
CA VAL A 139 -2.37 8.83 15.07
C VAL A 139 -1.12 7.99 14.87
N HIS A 140 -1.22 6.84 14.20
CA HIS A 140 -0.09 5.96 13.95
C HIS A 140 1.00 6.63 13.10
N THR A 141 0.61 7.35 12.04
CA THR A 141 1.54 8.13 11.21
C THR A 141 2.24 9.23 12.03
N ALA A 142 1.53 9.91 12.94
CA ALA A 142 2.12 10.93 13.78
C ALA A 142 3.15 10.34 14.75
N GLN A 143 2.82 9.22 15.39
CA GLN A 143 3.73 8.49 16.29
C GLN A 143 5.00 8.02 15.56
N LEU A 144 4.85 7.43 14.37
CA LEU A 144 5.99 7.04 13.54
C LEU A 144 6.90 8.24 13.21
N ARG A 145 6.31 9.37 12.80
CA ARG A 145 7.08 10.59 12.50
C ARG A 145 7.83 11.12 13.71
N MET A 146 7.29 10.97 14.92
CA MET A 146 7.98 11.36 16.15
C MET A 146 9.19 10.46 16.42
N ARG A 147 9.04 9.14 16.30
CA ARG A 147 10.15 8.18 16.47
C ARG A 147 11.29 8.42 15.48
N LEU A 148 10.96 8.52 14.19
CA LEU A 148 11.96 8.77 13.14
C LEU A 148 12.69 10.12 13.29
N ARG A 149 12.07 11.11 13.94
CA ARG A 149 12.73 12.38 14.25
C ARG A 149 13.68 12.25 15.44
N ALA A 150 13.31 11.46 16.44
CA ALA A 150 14.16 11.20 17.60
C ALA A 150 15.39 10.35 17.25
N GLU A 151 15.26 9.45 16.28
CA GLU A 151 16.35 8.57 15.81
C GLU A 151 17.35 9.26 14.88
N LYS A 152 16.99 10.40 14.26
CA LYS A 152 17.96 11.17 13.47
C LYS A 152 18.98 11.81 14.42
N PRO A 153 20.27 11.45 14.36
CA PRO A 153 21.28 12.16 15.12
C PRO A 153 21.26 13.62 14.67
N THR A 154 21.32 14.55 15.62
CA THR A 154 21.67 15.95 15.34
C THR A 154 23.02 15.95 14.63
N ALA A 155 23.03 16.08 13.31
CA ALA A 155 24.25 16.22 12.56
C ALA A 155 24.95 17.51 13.00
N ASP A 156 26.05 17.35 13.73
CA ASP A 156 27.03 18.40 13.99
C ASP A 156 27.47 19.00 12.65
N LEU A 157 27.15 20.27 12.45
CA LEU A 157 27.72 21.09 11.39
C LEU A 157 29.19 21.36 11.75
N PRO A 158 30.18 21.10 10.86
CA PRO A 158 31.55 21.48 11.12
C PRO A 158 31.65 23.01 11.22
N LYS A 159 32.09 23.51 12.39
CA LYS A 159 32.49 24.91 12.57
C LYS A 159 33.61 25.21 11.58
N ARG A 160 33.33 26.02 10.56
CA ARG A 160 34.37 26.60 9.71
C ARG A 160 35.24 27.50 10.60
N LYS A 161 36.54 27.18 10.66
CA LYS A 161 37.59 28.09 11.17
C LYS A 161 37.87 29.15 10.13
#